data_AF-A0AAX3WTB3-F1
#
_entry.id   AF-A0AAX3WTB3-F1
#
_cell.length_a   1.000
_cell.length_b   1.000
_cell.length_c   1.000
_cell.angle_alpha   90.00
_cell.angle_beta   90.00
_cell.angle_gamma   90.00
#
_symmetry.space_group_name_H-M   'P 1'
#
loop_
_entity.id
_entity.type
_entity.pdbx_description
1 polymer ?
#
loop_
_entity_poly.entity_id
_entity_poly.type
_entity_poly.pdbx_seq_one_letter_code
_entity_poly.pdbx_strand_id
1 'polypeptide(L)'
;MITQMQIFEVEPGYSYIVERTQIIDGVYLEVFKQPGYEDDAILYIGDNEILFKWNEEAQSIFFELDTCEPIELLTILAQAPKV
;
A
#
# COMPACT_ATOMS: atom_id res chain seq x y z
N MET A 1 -13.25 -1.57 -3.05
CA MET A 1 -12.41 -1.47 -1.82
C MET A 1 -12.87 -0.32 -0.92
N ILE A 2 -12.32 -0.19 0.30
CA ILE A 2 -12.54 0.99 1.16
C ILE A 2 -11.19 1.61 1.51
N THR A 3 -11.01 2.89 1.19
CA THR A 3 -9.78 3.66 1.49
C THR A 3 -10.05 4.70 2.56
N GLN A 4 -9.15 4.78 3.54
CA GLN A 4 -9.12 5.79 4.60
C GLN A 4 -7.82 6.56 4.51
N MET A 5 -7.89 7.88 4.62
CA MET A 5 -6.72 8.76 4.60
C MET A 5 -6.52 9.38 5.98
N GLN A 6 -5.29 9.35 6.48
CA GLN A 6 -4.89 9.97 7.73
C GLN A 6 -3.69 10.88 7.48
N ILE A 7 -3.69 12.05 8.09
CA ILE A 7 -2.60 13.03 7.97
C ILE A 7 -1.95 13.15 9.35
N PHE A 8 -0.64 12.96 9.39
CA PHE A 8 0.17 13.07 10.60
C PHE A 8 1.07 14.29 10.49
N GLU A 9 0.94 15.23 11.43
CA GLU A 9 1.89 16.32 11.61
C GLU A 9 2.92 15.89 12.66
N VAL A 10 4.20 15.83 12.27
CA VAL A 10 5.29 15.39 13.14
C VAL A 10 5.98 16.59 13.77
N GLU A 11 6.23 17.61 12.94
CA GLU A 11 6.82 18.89 13.33
C GLU A 11 6.15 20.02 12.54
N PRO A 12 6.23 21.28 13.00
CA PRO A 12 5.68 22.42 12.25
C PRO A 12 6.27 22.48 10.83
N GLY A 13 5.41 22.23 9.83
CA GLY A 13 5.81 22.20 8.41
C GLY A 13 6.27 20.83 7.90
N TYR A 14 6.27 19.79 8.73
CA TYR A 14 6.54 18.41 8.32
C TYR A 14 5.35 17.50 8.63
N SER A 15 4.65 17.09 7.58
CA SER A 15 3.51 16.17 7.65
C SER A 15 3.67 15.02 6.68
N TYR A 16 3.16 13.85 7.04
CA TYR A 16 3.03 12.71 6.13
C TYR A 16 1.59 12.22 6.06
N ILE A 17 1.24 11.62 4.92
CA ILE A 17 -0.09 11.07 4.66
C ILE A 17 0.03 9.55 4.69
N VAL A 18 -0.90 8.90 5.37
CA VAL A 18 -1.09 7.45 5.30
C VAL A 18 -2.43 7.19 4.64
N GLU A 19 -2.39 6.51 3.50
CA GLU A 19 -3.57 6.00 2.81
C GLU A 19 -3.69 4.50 3.10
N ARG A 20 -4.69 4.11 3.90
CA ARG A 20 -4.99 2.72 4.20
C ARG A 20 -6.16 2.25 3.35
N THR A 21 -5.93 1.26 2.49
CA THR A 21 -6.96 0.63 1.68
C THR A 21 -7.18 -0.81 2.15
N GLN A 22 -8.40 -1.13 2.56
CA GLN A 22 -8.80 -2.52 2.74
C GLN A 22 -9.11 -3.12 1.38
N ILE A 23 -8.30 -4.10 0.97
CA ILE A 23 -8.44 -4.80 -0.31
C ILE A 23 -9.52 -5.87 -0.16
N ILE A 24 -9.33 -6.79 0.77
CA ILE A 24 -10.30 -7.82 1.19
C ILE A 24 -10.22 -8.02 2.71
N ASP A 25 -11.07 -8.87 3.27
CA ASP A 25 -10.98 -9.20 4.70
C ASP A 25 -9.62 -9.82 5.04
N GLY A 26 -8.96 -9.28 6.08
CA GLY A 26 -7.60 -9.68 6.46
C GLY A 26 -6.46 -9.22 5.54
N VAL A 27 -6.72 -8.43 4.49
CA VAL A 27 -5.68 -7.86 3.61
C VAL A 27 -5.82 -6.34 3.49
N TYR A 28 -4.78 -5.63 3.91
CA TYR A 28 -4.74 -4.17 3.93
C TYR A 28 -3.48 -3.66 3.25
N LEU A 29 -3.61 -2.59 2.50
CA LEU A 29 -2.49 -1.84 1.94
C LEU A 29 -2.40 -0.49 2.64
N GLU A 30 -1.22 -0.13 3.11
CA GLU A 30 -0.91 1.21 3.60
C GLU A 30 0.14 1.86 2.70
N VAL A 31 -0.15 3.07 2.22
CA VAL A 31 0.79 3.88 1.44
C VAL A 31 1.16 5.10 2.26
N PHE A 32 2.46 5.28 2.48
CA PHE A 32 3.07 6.37 3.24
C PHE A 32 3.62 7.39 2.26
N LYS A 33 3.00 8.57 2.21
CA LYS A 33 3.38 9.67 1.33
C LYS A 33 4.04 10.78 2.13
N GLN A 34 5.30 11.05 1.82
CA GLN A 34 6.11 12.03 2.53
C GLN A 34 6.63 13.10 1.55
N PRO A 35 6.35 14.39 1.78
CA PRO A 35 6.87 15.46 0.93
C PRO A 35 8.40 15.42 0.86
N GLY A 36 8.94 15.29 -0.36
CA GLY A 36 10.38 15.29 -0.61
C GLY A 36 11.08 13.94 -0.46
N TYR A 37 10.34 12.86 -0.20
CA TYR A 37 10.85 11.49 -0.14
C TYR A 37 10.07 10.60 -1.10
N GLU A 38 10.66 9.45 -1.46
CA GLU A 38 9.93 8.42 -2.21
C GLU A 38 8.84 7.80 -1.32
N ASP A 39 7.67 7.56 -1.92
CA ASP A 39 6.56 6.91 -1.22
C ASP A 39 6.90 5.44 -0.92
N ASP A 40 6.52 4.99 0.26
CA ASP A 40 6.68 3.60 0.71
C ASP A 40 5.30 2.98 0.94
N ALA A 41 5.21 1.66 0.84
CA ALA A 41 3.98 0.94 1.10
C ALA A 41 4.21 -0.34 1.90
N ILE A 42 3.22 -0.68 2.73
CA ILE A 42 3.17 -1.93 3.48
C ILE A 42 1.89 -2.65 3.09
N LEU A 43 2.02 -3.90 2.68
CA LEU A 43 0.90 -4.81 2.54
C LEU A 43 0.83 -5.75 3.73
N TYR A 44 -0.31 -5.72 4.41
CA TYR A 44 -0.66 -6.60 5.50
C TYR A 44 -1.50 -7.77 4.98
N ILE A 45 -1.08 -9.00 5.29
CA ILE A 45 -1.82 -10.24 4.99
C ILE A 45 -1.90 -11.05 6.28
N GLY A 46 -3.01 -10.90 7.00
CA GLY A 46 -3.13 -11.39 8.38
C GLY A 46 -2.07 -10.73 9.27
N ASP A 47 -1.21 -11.54 9.89
CA ASP A 47 -0.11 -11.08 10.75
C ASP A 47 1.20 -10.82 9.98
N ASN A 48 1.21 -10.98 8.65
CA ASN A 48 2.40 -10.76 7.83
C ASN A 48 2.42 -9.35 7.25
N GLU A 49 3.62 -8.77 7.20
CA GLU A 49 3.88 -7.44 6.67
C GLU A 49 4.89 -7.53 5.54
N ILE A 50 4.57 -6.95 4.38
CA ILE A 50 5.46 -6.87 3.22
C ILE A 50 5.70 -5.39 2.94
N LEU A 51 6.92 -4.92 3.20
CA LEU A 51 7.36 -3.56 2.90
C LEU A 51 7.94 -3.49 1.48
N PHE A 52 7.52 -2.49 0.71
CA PHE A 52 8.02 -2.24 -0.64
C PHE A 52 7.90 -0.76 -1.02
N LYS A 53 8.62 -0.36 -2.07
CA LYS A 53 8.56 1.01 -2.63
C LYS A 53 7.26 1.21 -3.39
N TRP A 54 6.57 2.33 -3.17
CA TRP A 54 5.33 2.67 -3.85
C TRP A 54 5.58 3.32 -5.23
N ASN A 55 6.26 2.58 -6.11
CA ASN A 55 6.63 3.03 -7.45
C ASN A 55 5.46 2.90 -8.46
N GLU A 56 5.66 3.39 -9.69
CA GLU A 56 4.64 3.34 -10.75
C GLU A 56 4.15 1.91 -11.05
N GLU A 57 5.05 0.92 -11.02
CA GLU A 57 4.72 -0.48 -11.26
C GLU A 57 3.77 -1.02 -10.17
N ALA A 58 4.11 -0.81 -8.89
CA ALA A 58 3.25 -1.17 -7.78
C ALA A 58 1.91 -0.43 -7.86
N GLN A 59 1.92 0.86 -8.19
CA GLN A 59 0.68 1.63 -8.37
C GLN A 59 -0.21 0.99 -9.43
N SER A 60 0.29 0.73 -10.64
CA SER A 60 -0.49 0.10 -11.71
C SER A 60 -1.12 -1.22 -11.26
N ILE A 61 -0.34 -2.06 -10.59
CA ILE A 61 -0.79 -3.32 -10.03
C ILE A 61 -1.98 -3.13 -9.07
N PHE A 62 -1.84 -2.25 -8.08
CA PHE A 62 -2.84 -2.09 -7.03
C PHE A 62 -4.06 -1.27 -7.48
N PHE A 63 -3.93 -0.40 -8.49
CA PHE A 63 -5.06 0.30 -9.10
C PHE A 63 -5.96 -0.61 -9.93
N GLU A 64 -5.42 -1.70 -10.50
CA GLU A 64 -6.21 -2.68 -11.26
C GLU A 64 -6.94 -3.69 -10.37
N LEU A 65 -6.61 -3.76 -9.07
CA LEU A 65 -7.14 -4.77 -8.15
C LEU A 65 -8.67 -4.75 -7.95
N ASP A 66 -9.37 -3.63 -8.18
CA ASP A 66 -10.84 -3.62 -8.11
C ASP A 66 -11.46 -4.53 -9.19
N THR A 67 -10.65 -4.96 -10.17
CA THR A 67 -11.03 -5.90 -11.23
C THR A 67 -10.45 -7.30 -11.06
N CYS A 68 -9.52 -7.51 -10.12
CA CYS A 68 -8.81 -8.77 -9.96
C CYS A 68 -9.53 -9.76 -9.02
N GLU A 69 -9.52 -11.03 -9.38
CA GLU A 69 -9.93 -12.11 -8.48
C GLU A 69 -8.87 -12.34 -7.37
N PRO A 70 -9.25 -12.88 -6.19
CA PRO A 70 -8.33 -13.12 -5.08
C PRO A 70 -7.07 -13.94 -5.44
N ILE A 71 -7.17 -14.82 -6.44
CA ILE A 71 -6.03 -15.63 -6.93
C ILE A 71 -5.05 -14.81 -7.78
N GLU A 72 -5.53 -13.79 -8.47
CA GLU A 72 -4.72 -12.87 -9.27
C GLU A 72 -3.96 -11.93 -8.33
N LEU A 73 -4.59 -11.47 -7.25
CA LEU A 73 -3.94 -10.76 -6.15
C LEU A 73 -2.78 -11.59 -5.58
N LEU A 74 -2.98 -12.87 -5.25
CA LEU A 74 -1.89 -13.72 -4.74
C LEU A 74 -0.73 -13.89 -5.74
N THR A 75 -1.04 -13.96 -7.04
CA THR A 75 -0.03 -14.10 -8.11
C THR A 75 0.82 -12.84 -8.24
N ILE A 76 0.18 -11.68 -8.17
CA ILE A 76 0.81 -10.37 -8.15
C ILE A 76 1.76 -10.24 -6.94
N LEU A 77 1.28 -10.61 -5.75
CA LEU A 77 2.06 -10.52 -4.52
C LEU A 77 3.27 -11.46 -4.51
N ALA A 78 3.17 -12.59 -5.21
CA ALA A 78 4.29 -13.50 -5.40
C ALA A 78 5.38 -12.94 -6.36
N GLN A 79 5.05 -11.93 -7.17
CA GLN A 79 5.99 -11.24 -8.07
C GLN A 79 6.66 -10.04 -7.41
N ALA A 80 6.14 -9.54 -6.29
CA ALA A 80 6.81 -8.49 -5.53
C ALA A 80 8.24 -8.93 -5.16
N PRO A 81 9.25 -8.07 -5.35
CA PRO A 81 10.64 -8.45 -5.13
C PRO A 81 10.84 -8.95 -3.71
N LYS A 82 11.41 -10.14 -3.58
CA LYS A 82 11.83 -10.68 -2.28
C LYS A 82 12.96 -9.79 -1.77
N VAL A 83 12.71 -9.10 -0.66
CA VAL A 83 13.71 -8.34 0.10
C VAL A 83 14.82 -9.26 0.59
#